data_AF-G5GGT7-F1
#
_entry.id   AF-G5GGT7-F1
#
_cell.length_a   1.000
_cell.length_b   1.000
_cell.length_c   1.000
_cell.angle_alpha   90.00
_cell.angle_beta   90.00
_cell.angle_gamma   90.00
#
_symmetry.space_group_name_H-M   'P 1'
#
loop_
_entity.id
_entity.type
_entity.pdbx_description
1 polymer ?
#
loop_
_entity_poly.entity_id
_entity_poly.type
_entity_poly.pdbx_seq_one_letter_code
_entity_poly.pdbx_strand_id
1 'polypeptide(L)'
;MSKKYDVVIKSKSMGHGEDDEVLLEKLMVGFLHTLAGRENLPEHIIMYGSGVLLSCTGSDSIEDLKVLEEKGVKVLSCGICLDYYEIKDELKVGGVTTMAEVVEIMTTSDKVIIP
;
A
#
# COMPACT_ATOMS: atom_id res chain seq x y z
N MET A 1 -1.76 -24.35 6.67
CA MET A 1 -0.91 -23.15 6.67
C MET A 1 -1.67 -22.06 5.94
N SER A 2 -1.77 -20.86 6.50
CA SER A 2 -2.36 -19.73 5.77
C SER A 2 -1.48 -19.44 4.54
N LYS A 3 -2.07 -19.21 3.36
CA LYS A 3 -1.29 -18.84 2.17
C LYS A 3 -0.66 -17.46 2.40
N LYS A 4 0.64 -17.34 2.14
CA LYS A 4 1.34 -16.06 2.18
C LYS A 4 0.88 -15.25 0.99
N TYR A 5 0.39 -14.05 1.21
CA TYR A 5 -0.02 -13.17 0.12
C TYR A 5 0.48 -11.77 0.38
N ASP A 6 0.68 -11.03 -0.70
CA ASP A 6 1.14 -9.66 -0.67
C ASP A 6 0.14 -8.78 -1.41
N VAL A 7 0.05 -7.53 -0.99
CA VAL A 7 -0.80 -6.53 -1.64
C VAL A 7 0.10 -5.51 -2.32
N VAL A 8 -0.19 -5.20 -3.58
CA VAL A 8 0.53 -4.21 -4.36
C VAL A 8 -0.42 -3.10 -4.78
N ILE A 9 -0.20 -1.90 -4.26
CA ILE A 9 -1.02 -0.71 -4.49
C ILE A 9 -0.27 0.23 -5.44
N LYS A 10 -0.82 0.39 -6.64
CA LYS A 10 -0.18 1.13 -7.74
C LYS A 10 -0.68 2.57 -7.85
N SER A 11 -1.77 2.89 -7.14
CA SER A 11 -2.49 4.16 -7.22
C SER A 11 -3.11 4.52 -5.87
N LYS A 12 -3.31 5.81 -5.59
CA LYS A 12 -4.13 6.28 -4.44
C LYS A 12 -5.62 5.94 -4.59
N SER A 13 -6.03 5.43 -5.74
CA SER A 13 -7.41 5.14 -6.12
C SER A 13 -7.57 3.66 -6.47
N MET A 14 -8.73 3.07 -6.16
CA MET A 14 -9.09 1.69 -6.49
C MET A 14 -10.17 1.66 -7.57
N GLY A 15 -9.88 1.05 -8.73
CA GLY A 15 -10.74 1.07 -9.93
C GLY A 15 -10.12 1.85 -11.09
N HIS A 16 -10.84 1.96 -12.21
CA HIS A 16 -10.35 2.61 -13.43
C HIS A 16 -11.50 3.13 -14.31
N GLY A 17 -11.23 4.11 -15.18
CA GLY A 17 -12.16 4.56 -16.22
C GLY A 17 -12.72 5.95 -15.95
N GLU A 18 -13.96 6.19 -16.40
CA GLU A 18 -14.67 7.48 -16.28
C GLU A 18 -15.38 7.65 -14.92
N ASP A 19 -15.08 6.78 -13.96
CA ASP A 19 -15.62 6.87 -12.61
C ASP A 19 -15.10 8.12 -11.88
N ASP A 20 -15.92 8.64 -10.96
CA ASP A 20 -15.59 9.82 -10.16
C ASP A 20 -14.34 9.58 -9.28
N GLU A 21 -13.35 10.49 -9.33
CA GLU A 21 -12.07 10.33 -8.62
C GLU A 21 -12.27 10.22 -7.09
N VAL A 22 -13.23 10.96 -6.52
CA VAL A 22 -13.52 10.93 -5.08
C VAL A 22 -14.09 9.57 -4.69
N LEU A 23 -14.92 8.95 -5.54
CA LEU A 23 -15.37 7.57 -5.33
C LEU A 23 -14.19 6.60 -5.33
N LEU A 24 -13.32 6.66 -6.34
CA LEU A 24 -12.20 5.73 -6.48
C LEU A 24 -11.19 5.84 -5.32
N GLU A 25 -10.94 7.05 -4.81
CA GLU A 25 -10.14 7.25 -3.61
C GLU A 25 -10.81 6.67 -2.36
N LYS A 26 -12.11 6.91 -2.17
CA LYS A 26 -12.88 6.32 -1.06
C LYS A 26 -12.86 4.79 -1.08
N LEU A 27 -12.88 4.17 -2.26
CA LEU A 27 -12.75 2.73 -2.39
C LEU A 27 -11.38 2.22 -1.91
N MET A 28 -10.29 2.94 -2.20
CA MET A 28 -8.96 2.59 -1.72
C MET A 28 -8.85 2.71 -0.20
N VAL A 29 -9.36 3.81 0.38
CA VAL A 29 -9.42 4.00 1.83
C VAL A 29 -10.26 2.88 2.47
N GLY A 30 -11.44 2.60 1.92
CA GLY A 30 -12.31 1.52 2.39
C GLY A 30 -11.67 0.12 2.29
N PHE A 31 -10.88 -0.12 1.25
CA PHE A 31 -10.10 -1.35 1.08
C PHE A 31 -9.07 -1.51 2.20
N LEU A 32 -8.24 -0.49 2.47
CA LEU A 32 -7.23 -0.53 3.53
C LEU A 32 -7.86 -0.66 4.91
N HIS A 33 -8.94 0.09 5.18
CA HIS A 33 -9.70 -0.01 6.43
C HIS A 33 -10.23 -1.44 6.66
N THR A 34 -10.85 -2.02 5.63
CA THR A 34 -11.38 -3.38 5.71
C THR A 34 -10.25 -4.40 5.87
N LEU A 35 -9.13 -4.20 5.18
CA LEU A 35 -7.94 -5.07 5.26
C LEU A 35 -7.35 -5.07 6.68
N ALA A 36 -7.22 -3.90 7.30
CA ALA A 36 -6.74 -3.74 8.67
C ALA A 36 -7.60 -4.49 9.70
N GLY A 37 -8.90 -4.67 9.43
CA GLY A 37 -9.83 -5.41 10.27
C GLY A 37 -9.78 -6.95 10.13
N ARG A 38 -9.01 -7.51 9.19
CA ARG A 38 -8.99 -8.97 8.93
C ARG A 38 -8.08 -9.72 9.89
N GLU A 39 -8.40 -11.00 10.10
CA GLU A 39 -7.51 -11.94 10.81
C GLU A 39 -6.34 -12.42 9.95
N ASN A 40 -6.61 -12.72 8.67
CA ASN A 40 -5.58 -13.17 7.73
C ASN A 40 -5.05 -11.97 6.92
N LEU A 41 -3.89 -11.47 7.33
CA LEU A 41 -3.24 -10.28 6.78
C LEU A 41 -2.16 -10.64 5.74
N PRO A 42 -1.80 -9.71 4.83
CA PRO A 42 -0.69 -9.92 3.92
C PRO A 42 0.65 -9.87 4.67
N GLU A 43 1.71 -10.42 4.06
CA GLU A 43 3.07 -10.23 4.59
C GLU A 43 3.58 -8.81 4.29
N HIS A 44 3.33 -8.32 3.08
CA HIS A 44 3.73 -6.98 2.64
C HIS A 44 2.58 -6.22 1.98
N ILE A 45 2.58 -4.90 2.19
CA ILE A 45 1.86 -3.92 1.35
C ILE A 45 2.93 -3.08 0.64
N ILE A 46 2.99 -3.20 -0.67
CA ILE A 46 3.94 -2.48 -1.51
C ILE A 46 3.21 -1.38 -2.26
N MET A 47 3.65 -0.13 -2.10
CA MET A 47 3.10 1.05 -2.74
C MET A 47 4.10 1.63 -3.75
N TYR A 48 3.64 1.87 -4.97
CA TYR A 48 4.35 2.63 -5.99
C TYR A 48 3.37 3.42 -6.86
N GLY A 49 3.88 4.23 -7.79
CA GLY A 49 3.04 5.20 -8.50
C GLY A 49 2.44 6.20 -7.51
N SER A 50 1.18 6.61 -7.72
CA SER A 50 0.49 7.49 -6.76
C SER A 50 0.09 6.77 -5.47
N GLY A 51 0.23 5.44 -5.40
CA GLY A 51 -0.06 4.68 -4.18
C GLY A 51 0.80 5.10 -2.98
N VAL A 52 2.01 5.63 -3.20
CA VAL A 52 2.88 6.10 -2.10
C VAL A 52 2.24 7.23 -1.28
N LEU A 53 1.33 8.00 -1.89
CA LEU A 53 0.61 9.10 -1.22
C LEU A 53 -0.24 8.60 -0.04
N LEU A 54 -0.68 7.33 -0.07
CA LEU A 54 -1.48 6.74 1.01
C LEU A 54 -0.71 6.59 2.32
N SER A 55 0.63 6.59 2.24
CA SER A 55 1.53 6.48 3.39
C SER A 55 2.13 7.83 3.84
N CYS A 56 1.78 8.92 3.17
CA CYS A 56 2.33 10.25 3.40
C CYS A 56 1.33 11.18 4.11
N THR A 57 1.80 12.34 4.58
CA THR A 57 0.98 13.37 5.25
C THR A 57 -0.33 13.64 4.51
N GLY A 58 -1.43 13.74 5.25
CA GLY A 58 -2.74 14.11 4.70
C GLY A 58 -3.55 12.95 4.11
N SER A 59 -3.03 11.72 4.09
CA SER A 59 -3.83 10.56 3.73
C SER A 59 -4.72 10.07 4.89
N ASP A 60 -5.99 9.79 4.57
CA ASP A 60 -6.93 9.14 5.49
C ASP A 60 -6.56 7.67 5.80
N SER A 61 -5.63 7.07 5.05
CA SER A 61 -5.21 5.68 5.22
C SER A 61 -4.07 5.47 6.22
N ILE A 62 -3.46 6.54 6.76
CA ILE A 62 -2.29 6.44 7.64
C ILE A 62 -2.56 5.57 8.86
N GLU A 63 -3.68 5.77 9.55
CA GLU A 63 -3.97 5.05 10.78
C GLU A 63 -4.26 3.56 10.52
N ASP A 64 -4.97 3.22 9.43
CA ASP A 64 -5.17 1.83 9.03
C ASP A 64 -3.84 1.14 8.66
N LEU A 65 -2.94 1.84 7.97
CA LEU A 65 -1.61 1.33 7.64
C LEU A 65 -0.75 1.11 8.90
N LYS A 66 -0.85 1.99 9.91
CA LYS A 66 -0.17 1.80 11.20
C LYS A 66 -0.70 0.58 11.94
N VAL A 67 -2.02 0.39 11.97
CA VAL A 67 -2.65 -0.82 12.54
C VAL A 67 -2.15 -2.08 11.84
N LEU A 68 -1.96 -2.04 10.52
CA LEU A 68 -1.39 -3.14 9.76
C LEU A 68 0.09 -3.40 10.16
N GLU A 69 0.91 -2.37 10.32
CA GLU A 69 2.29 -2.52 10.81
C GLU A 69 2.35 -3.11 12.24
N GLU A 70 1.50 -2.63 13.14
CA GLU A 70 1.38 -3.14 14.51
C GLU A 70 1.00 -4.63 14.53
N LYS A 71 0.26 -5.10 13.53
CA LYS A 71 -0.11 -6.51 13.34
C LYS A 71 0.95 -7.31 12.55
N GLY A 72 2.09 -6.72 12.24
CA GLY A 72 3.23 -7.39 11.62
C GLY A 72 3.27 -7.34 10.09
N VAL A 73 2.39 -6.57 9.45
CA VAL A 73 2.45 -6.34 7.99
C VAL A 73 3.58 -5.36 7.68
N LYS A 74 4.45 -5.65 6.72
CA LYS A 74 5.46 -4.68 6.27
C LYS A 74 4.86 -3.72 5.26
N VAL A 75 4.82 -2.45 5.59
CA VAL A 75 4.36 -1.38 4.69
C VAL A 75 5.56 -0.74 4.00
N LEU A 76 5.57 -0.77 2.66
CA LEU A 76 6.73 -0.42 1.84
C LEU A 76 6.34 0.59 0.75
N SER A 77 7.04 1.72 0.68
CA SER A 77 6.80 2.80 -0.29
C SER A 77 7.99 2.97 -1.23
N CYS A 78 7.74 2.97 -2.54
CA CYS A 78 8.77 3.08 -3.56
C CYS A 78 9.58 4.37 -3.43
N GLY A 79 10.90 4.24 -3.19
CA GLY A 79 11.79 5.39 -3.03
C GLY A 79 11.83 6.30 -4.25
N ILE A 80 11.83 5.74 -5.46
CA ILE A 80 11.82 6.53 -6.71
C ILE A 80 10.55 7.39 -6.80
N CYS A 81 9.40 6.87 -6.38
CA CYS A 81 8.13 7.61 -6.39
C CYS A 81 8.11 8.72 -5.34
N LEU A 82 8.59 8.44 -4.12
CA LEU A 82 8.71 9.45 -3.06
C LEU A 82 9.65 10.60 -3.48
N ASP A 83 10.78 10.26 -4.08
CA ASP A 83 11.73 11.25 -4.60
C ASP A 83 11.11 12.04 -5.78
N TYR A 84 10.37 11.38 -6.69
CA TYR A 84 9.71 12.04 -7.82
C TYR A 84 8.63 13.05 -7.40
N TYR A 85 7.84 12.73 -6.36
CA TYR A 85 6.84 13.65 -5.82
C TYR A 85 7.42 14.66 -4.82
N GLU A 86 8.71 14.56 -4.48
CA GLU A 86 9.39 15.40 -3.48
C GLU A 86 8.80 15.30 -2.06
N ILE A 87 8.21 14.15 -1.71
CA ILE A 87 7.45 13.92 -0.46
C ILE A 87 8.12 12.94 0.51
N LYS A 88 9.44 12.73 0.38
CA LYS A 88 10.17 11.75 1.19
C LYS A 88 10.06 12.03 2.70
N ASP A 89 10.15 13.30 3.09
CA ASP A 89 10.02 13.75 4.48
C ASP A 89 8.55 13.73 4.98
N GLU A 90 7.61 13.46 4.09
CA GLU A 90 6.19 13.35 4.40
C GLU A 90 5.75 11.92 4.71
N LEU A 91 6.61 10.91 4.52
CA LEU A 91 6.29 9.52 4.85
C LEU A 91 5.96 9.39 6.36
N LYS A 92 4.77 8.89 6.68
CA LYS A 92 4.26 8.78 8.07
C LYS A 92 4.17 7.36 8.60
N VAL A 93 4.19 6.36 7.72
CA VAL A 93 3.99 4.95 8.04
C VAL A 93 4.76 4.09 7.05
N GLY A 94 5.31 2.96 7.50
CA GLY A 94 6.13 2.11 6.66
C GLY A 94 7.55 2.62 6.40
N GLY A 95 8.23 1.90 5.51
CA GLY A 95 9.61 2.17 5.10
C GLY A 95 9.75 2.38 3.59
N VAL A 96 10.91 2.90 3.19
CA VAL A 96 11.25 3.05 1.77
C VAL A 96 11.74 1.70 1.22
N THR A 97 11.23 1.30 0.05
CA THR A 97 11.68 0.09 -0.66
C THR A 97 12.43 0.40 -1.95
N THR A 98 13.06 -0.63 -2.51
CA THR A 98 13.78 -0.61 -3.78
C THR A 98 13.14 -1.59 -4.78
N MET A 99 13.39 -1.41 -6.07
CA MET A 99 12.87 -2.36 -7.07
C MET A 99 13.46 -3.77 -6.92
N ALA A 100 14.68 -3.92 -6.39
CA ALA A 100 15.24 -5.24 -6.12
C ALA A 100 14.42 -5.99 -5.05
N GLU A 101 14.06 -5.30 -3.97
CA GLU A 101 13.22 -5.85 -2.91
C GLU A 101 11.80 -6.14 -3.41
N VAL A 102 11.20 -5.25 -4.20
CA VAL A 102 9.88 -5.46 -4.80
C VAL A 102 9.86 -6.70 -5.70
N VAL A 103 10.87 -6.88 -6.56
CA VAL A 103 10.99 -8.06 -7.43
C VAL A 103 11.13 -9.33 -6.60
N GLU A 104 11.97 -9.32 -5.56
CA GLU A 104 12.13 -10.47 -4.66
C GLU A 104 10.79 -10.86 -4.01
N ILE A 105 10.08 -9.89 -3.41
CA ILE A 105 8.79 -10.15 -2.76
C ILE A 105 7.78 -10.68 -3.77
N MET A 106 7.60 -10.01 -4.92
CA MET A 106 6.59 -10.38 -5.90
C MET A 106 6.84 -11.74 -6.55
N THR A 107 8.09 -12.15 -6.71
CA THR A 107 8.45 -13.43 -7.35
C THR A 107 8.45 -14.61 -6.38
N THR A 108 8.53 -14.36 -5.08
CA THR A 108 8.49 -15.38 -4.02
C THR A 108 7.13 -15.52 -3.34
N SER A 109 6.21 -14.56 -3.57
CA SER A 109 4.84 -14.58 -3.05
C SER A 109 4.00 -15.73 -3.62
N ASP A 110 3.23 -16.43 -2.78
CA ASP A 110 2.26 -17.42 -3.29
C ASP A 110 1.10 -16.75 -4.04
N LYS A 111 0.80 -15.48 -3.70
CA LYS A 111 -0.29 -14.71 -4.29
C LYS A 111 -0.07 -13.21 -4.13
N VAL A 112 -0.06 -12.50 -5.24
CA VAL A 112 -0.11 -11.03 -5.26
C VAL A 112 -1.55 -10.57 -5.51
N ILE A 113 -2.05 -9.68 -4.65
CA ILE A 113 -3.34 -8.99 -4.82
C ILE A 113 -3.06 -7.55 -5.26
N ILE A 114 -3.73 -7.13 -6.34
CA ILE A 114 -3.63 -5.78 -6.87
C ILE A 114 -5.06 -5.23 -6.90
N PRO A 115 -5.44 -4.38 -5.92
CA PRO A 115 -6.75 -3.74 -5.89
C PRO A 115 -6.92 -2.70 -7.01
#